data_AF-A0A1I0TX39-F1
#
_entry.id   AF-A0A1I0TX39-F1
#
_cell.length_a   1.000
_cell.length_b   1.000
_cell.length_c   1.000
_cell.angle_alpha   90.00
_cell.angle_beta   90.00
_cell.angle_gamma   90.00
#
_symmetry.space_group_name_H-M   'P 1'
#
loop_
_entity.id
_entity.type
_entity.pdbx_description
1 polymer ?
#
loop_
_entity_poly.entity_id
_entity_poly.type
_entity_poly.pdbx_seq_one_letter_code
_entity_poly.pdbx_strand_id
1 'polypeptide(L)' 'MIMKKIYLIVTLSVMLLSSACYSTRTAGNSGKVPPGQAKKGTASKSARPFAPGQQKRN' A
#
# COMPACT_ATOMS: atom_id res chain seq x y z
N MET A 1 -10.33 -40.37 0.95
CA MET A 1 -10.21 -39.34 2.03
C MET A 1 -8.91 -38.54 1.99
N ILE A 2 -7.76 -39.11 1.63
CA ILE A 2 -6.46 -38.39 1.58
C ILE A 2 -6.45 -37.25 0.54
N MET A 3 -6.95 -37.46 -0.68
CA MET A 3 -6.96 -36.43 -1.74
C MET A 3 -7.75 -35.17 -1.34
N LYS A 4 -8.84 -35.33 -0.58
CA LYS A 4 -9.67 -34.22 -0.10
C LYS A 4 -8.95 -33.39 0.97
N LYS A 5 -8.10 -34.04 1.79
CA LYS A 5 -7.23 -33.36 2.78
C LYS A 5 -6.08 -32.63 2.09
N ILE A 6 -5.47 -33.21 1.06
CA ILE A 6 -4.42 -32.56 0.26
C ILE A 6 -4.97 -31.31 -0.43
N TYR A 7 -6.16 -31.40 -1.04
CA TYR A 7 -6.82 -30.25 -1.66
C TYR A 7 -7.07 -29.11 -0.66
N LEU A 8 -7.55 -29.45 0.54
CA LEU A 8 -7.79 -28.47 1.60
C LEU A 8 -6.49 -27.75 2.01
N ILE A 9 -5.40 -28.50 2.22
CA ILE A 9 -4.09 -27.92 2.59
C ILE A 9 -3.57 -26.98 1.50
N VAL A 10 -3.69 -27.35 0.22
CA VAL A 10 -3.25 -26.53 -0.92
C VAL A 10 -4.09 -25.25 -1.04
N THR A 11 -5.41 -25.33 -0.88
CA THR A 11 -6.26 -24.14 -0.95
C THR A 11 -5.97 -23.15 0.18
N LEU A 12 -5.67 -23.64 1.38
CA LEU A 12 -5.35 -22.81 2.54
C LEU A 12 -4.00 -22.11 2.38
N SER A 13 -2.98 -22.79 1.84
CA SER A 13 -1.67 -22.18 1.63
C SER A 13 -1.71 -21.06 0.59
N VAL A 14 -2.45 -21.24 -0.51
CA VAL A 14 -2.63 -20.21 -1.55
C VAL A 14 -3.35 -18.96 -1.01
N MET A 15 -4.37 -19.15 -0.16
CA MET A 15 -5.08 -18.04 0.48
C MET A 15 -4.18 -17.23 1.42
N LEU A 16 -3.30 -17.88 2.19
CA LEU A 16 -2.35 -17.22 3.09
C LEU A 16 -1.24 -16.47 2.36
N LEU A 17 -0.74 -16.99 1.24
CA LEU A 17 0.29 -16.28 0.45
C LEU A 17 -0.29 -15.02 -0.23
N SER A 18 -1.57 -15.05 -0.59
CA SER A 18 -2.23 -13.92 -1.26
C SER A 18 -2.51 -12.72 -0.34
N SER A 19 -2.51 -12.91 0.98
CA SER A 19 -2.75 -11.83 1.95
C SER A 19 -1.47 -11.04 2.32
N ALA A 20 -0.28 -11.53 1.96
CA ALA A 20 0.99 -10.88 2.28
C ALA A 20 1.34 -9.68 1.36
N CYS A 21 0.60 -9.47 0.27
CA CYS A 21 0.92 -8.48 -0.76
C CYS A 21 0.14 -7.15 -0.65
N TYR A 22 -0.27 -6.74 0.56
CA TYR A 22 -0.92 -5.44 0.75
C TYR A 22 0.03 -4.42 1.38
N SER A 23 0.37 -3.38 0.62
CA SER A 23 1.09 -2.22 1.14
C SER A 23 0.09 -1.29 1.82
N THR A 24 0.08 -1.25 3.15
CA THR A 24 -0.77 -0.34 3.91
C THR A 24 -0.30 1.10 3.71
N ARG A 25 -1.12 1.92 3.04
CA ARG A 25 -0.90 3.38 2.96
C ARG A 25 -1.37 3.99 4.28
N THR A 26 -0.48 4.07 5.26
CA THR A 26 -0.79 4.72 6.53
C THR A 26 -0.78 6.24 6.35
N ALA A 27 -1.96 6.83 6.16
CA ALA A 27 -2.20 8.20 6.57
C ALA A 27 -2.31 8.17 8.10
N GLY A 28 -1.42 8.86 8.81
CA GLY A 28 -1.53 8.94 10.28
C GLY A 28 -2.88 9.55 10.72
N ASN A 29 -3.13 9.62 12.03
CA ASN A 29 -4.38 10.10 12.66
C ASN A 29 -4.97 11.44 12.16
N SER A 30 -4.24 12.20 11.33
CA SER A 30 -4.71 13.46 10.75
C SER A 30 -5.43 13.29 9.39
N GLY A 31 -5.51 12.08 8.84
CA GLY A 31 -6.11 11.82 7.51
C GLY A 31 -5.34 12.43 6.33
N LYS A 32 -4.21 13.08 6.61
CA LYS A 32 -3.32 13.70 5.62
C LYS A 32 -2.20 12.74 5.29
N VAL A 33 -1.99 12.50 3.99
CA VAL A 33 -0.84 11.75 3.51
C VAL A 33 0.42 12.60 3.76
N PRO A 34 1.43 12.10 4.48
CA PRO A 34 2.63 12.88 4.73
C PRO A 34 3.32 13.23 3.40
N PRO A 35 3.95 14.40 3.29
CA PRO A 35 4.45 14.93 2.02
C PRO A 35 5.45 14.01 1.33
N GLY A 36 6.25 13.26 2.10
CA GLY A 36 7.14 12.23 1.58
C GLY A 36 6.41 11.05 0.92
N GLN A 37 5.25 10.64 1.45
CA GLN A 37 4.42 9.60 0.82
C GLN A 37 3.65 10.15 -0.40
N ALA A 38 3.18 11.40 -0.33
CA ALA A 38 2.50 12.06 -1.45
C ALA A 38 3.43 12.24 -2.66
N LYS A 39 4.70 12.62 -2.43
CA LYS A 39 5.72 12.66 -3.49
C LYS A 39 5.94 11.27 -4.11
N LYS A 40 6.08 10.23 -3.29
CA LYS A 40 6.27 8.85 -3.77
C LYS A 40 5.06 8.34 -4.57
N GLY A 41 3.83 8.67 -4.16
CA GLY A 41 2.61 8.26 -4.85
C GLY A 41 2.39 8.98 -6.19
N THR A 42 2.82 10.23 -6.31
CA THR A 42 2.64 11.06 -7.52
C THR A 42 3.74 10.91 -8.56
N ALA A 43 4.77 10.08 -8.29
CA ALA A 43 5.93 9.87 -9.15
C ALA A 43 6.58 11.18 -9.65
N SER A 44 6.48 12.24 -8.86
CA SER A 44 6.90 13.58 -9.25
C SER A 44 8.42 13.76 -9.07
N LYS A 45 9.09 14.27 -10.12
CA LYS A 45 10.54 14.52 -10.12
C LYS A 45 10.98 15.54 -9.06
N SER A 46 10.07 16.41 -8.60
CA SER A 46 10.35 17.49 -7.65
C SER A 46 9.55 17.37 -6.36
N ALA A 47 10.19 17.61 -5.21
CA ALA A 47 9.55 17.63 -3.89
C ALA A 47 8.90 18.99 -3.55
N ARG A 48 9.20 20.04 -4.31
CA ARG A 48 8.73 21.41 -4.07
C ARG A 48 7.20 21.53 -3.93
N PRO A 49 6.37 20.89 -4.78
CA PRO A 49 4.90 21.01 -4.65
C PRO A 49 4.30 20.27 -3.43
N PHE A 50 5.10 19.48 -2.70
CA PHE A 50 4.66 18.78 -1.49
C PHE A 50 5.21 19.41 -0.21
N ALA A 51 6.01 20.48 -0.29
CA ALA A 51 6.53 21.15 0.89
C ALA A 51 5.45 22.00 1.59
N PRO A 52 5.41 22.06 2.93
CA PRO A 52 4.47 22.91 3.67
C PRO A 52 4.60 24.38 3.24
N GLY A 53 3.48 25.04 2.93
CA GLY A 53 3.46 26.44 2.49
C GLY A 53 3.71 26.66 0.99
N GLN A 54 4.01 25.62 0.21
CA GLN A 54 4.07 25.72 -1.25
C GLN A 54 2.69 25.43 -1.85
N GLN A 55 2.05 26.47 -2.40
CA GLN A 55 0.80 26.31 -3.15
C GLN A 55 1.14 25.74 -4.53
N LYS A 56 0.52 24.62 -4.90
CA LYS A 56 0.60 24.07 -6.25
C LYS A 56 -0.02 25.11 -7.21
N ARG A 57 0.82 25.89 -7.89
CA ARG A 57 0.37 26.76 -8.98
C ARG A 57 0.00 25.83 -10.14
N ASN A 58 -1.28 25.86 -10.51
CA ASN A 58 -1.80 25.20 -11.71
C ASN A 58 -1.72 26.20 -12.86
#